data_AF-A0A961BNG8-F1
#
_entry.id   AF-A0A961BNG8-F1
#
_cell.length_a   1.000
_cell.length_b   1.000
_cell.length_c   1.000
_cell.angle_alpha   90.00
_cell.angle_beta   90.00
_cell.angle_gamma   90.00
#
_symmetry.space_group_name_H-M   'P 1'
#
loop_
_entity.id
_entity.type
_entity.pdbx_description
1 polymer ?
#
loop_
_entity_poly.entity_id
_entity_poly.type
_entity_poly.pdbx_seq_one_letter_code
_entity_poly.pdbx_strand_id
1 'polypeptide(L)'
;MTIVRVLAPNPSIYTGPGTNTYVISDGSEAVVLDPGPVIADHESAIHAALGAMTPVAVIATHTHPDHAPMANPLASRLGVPVFGFGPGPEFLPDVVLTDGAEVSVGSTVLTAVHTPG
;
A
#
# COMPACT_ATOMS: atom_id res chain seq x y z
N MET A 1 12.81 5.14 10.81
CA MET A 1 11.43 4.88 10.39
C MET A 1 10.55 6.11 10.56
N THR A 2 9.80 6.47 9.52
CA THR A 2 8.76 7.51 9.49
C THR A 2 7.48 6.91 8.90
N ILE A 3 6.32 7.34 9.36
CA ILE A 3 5.02 6.93 8.82
C ILE A 3 4.23 8.19 8.46
N VAL A 4 3.86 8.31 7.19
CA VAL A 4 2.98 9.37 6.69
C VAL A 4 1.66 8.76 6.27
N ARG A 5 0.56 9.31 6.76
CA ARG A 5 -0.79 8.92 6.35
C ARG A 5 -1.28 9.83 5.23
N VAL A 6 -1.72 9.23 4.13
CA VAL A 6 -2.42 9.88 3.02
C VAL A 6 -3.87 9.40 3.05
N LEU A 7 -4.81 10.32 3.17
CA LEU A 7 -6.24 9.98 3.22
C LEU A 7 -6.82 10.00 1.82
N ALA A 8 -7.41 8.88 1.38
CA ALA A 8 -8.16 8.82 0.13
C ALA A 8 -9.45 9.67 0.24
N PRO A 9 -9.83 10.43 -0.80
CA PRO A 9 -11.05 11.24 -0.78
C PRO A 9 -12.29 10.38 -1.13
N ASN A 10 -12.51 9.30 -0.38
CA ASN A 10 -13.59 8.33 -0.57
C ASN A 10 -14.44 8.11 0.71
N PRO A 11 -14.97 9.16 1.36
CA PRO A 11 -15.73 9.01 2.61
C PRO A 11 -17.03 8.21 2.40
N SER A 12 -17.37 7.36 3.36
CA SER A 12 -18.61 6.57 3.37
C SER A 12 -18.90 5.94 4.73
N ILE A 13 -20.02 5.20 4.83
CA ILE A 13 -20.31 4.38 6.02
C ILE A 13 -19.31 3.22 6.23
N TYR A 14 -18.60 2.81 5.17
CA TYR A 14 -17.62 1.72 5.22
C TYR A 14 -16.19 2.23 5.46
N THR A 15 -15.87 3.39 4.90
CA THR A 15 -14.51 3.98 4.89
C THR A 15 -14.36 5.13 5.89
N GLY A 16 -15.43 5.52 6.59
CA GLY A 16 -15.42 6.67 7.49
C GLY A 16 -15.02 7.96 6.74
N PRO A 17 -13.99 8.69 7.20
CA PRO A 17 -13.46 9.85 6.47
C PRO A 17 -12.81 9.52 5.12
N GLY A 18 -12.43 8.25 4.90
CA GLY A 18 -11.71 7.77 3.72
C GLY A 18 -10.72 6.66 4.09
N THR A 19 -10.26 5.90 3.09
CA THR A 19 -9.20 4.89 3.27
C THR A 19 -7.92 5.58 3.72
N ASN A 20 -7.26 5.01 4.73
CA ASN A 20 -5.93 5.45 5.13
C ASN A 20 -4.87 4.67 4.34
N THR A 21 -4.20 5.35 3.43
CA THR A 21 -2.96 4.86 2.83
C THR A 21 -1.78 5.29 3.68
N TYR A 22 -0.80 4.41 3.86
CA TYR A 22 0.41 4.74 4.62
C TYR A 22 1.64 4.67 3.71
N VAL A 23 2.43 5.74 3.72
CA VAL A 23 3.80 5.74 3.21
C VAL A 23 4.72 5.50 4.41
N ILE A 24 5.30 4.31 4.46
CA ILE A 24 6.18 3.86 5.54
C ILE A 24 7.61 3.93 4.99
N SER A 25 8.49 4.69 5.63
CA SER A 25 9.85 4.88 5.14
C SER A 25 10.92 4.69 6.21
N ASP A 26 12.11 4.33 5.76
CA ASP A 26 13.31 4.29 6.58
C ASP A 26 14.53 4.62 5.73
N GLY A 27 15.30 5.63 6.13
CA GLY A 27 16.33 6.21 5.27
C GLY A 27 15.72 6.78 3.99
N SER A 28 16.21 6.33 2.84
CA SER A 28 15.70 6.74 1.52
C SER A 28 14.66 5.78 0.94
N GLU A 29 14.37 4.65 1.58
CA GLU A 29 13.44 3.66 1.05
C GLU A 29 12.03 3.85 1.62
N ALA A 30 11.02 3.50 0.83
CA ALA A 30 9.62 3.59 1.23
C ALA A 30 8.76 2.45 0.68
N VAL A 31 7.71 2.13 1.43
CA VAL A 31 6.63 1.23 1.04
C VAL A 31 5.31 1.98 1.09
N VAL A 32 4.42 1.72 0.14
CA VAL A 32 3.04 2.21 0.15
C VAL A 32 2.10 1.09 0.58
N LEU A 33 1.29 1.30 1.61
CA LEU A 33 0.32 0.35 2.14
C LEU A 33 -1.11 0.86 1.89
N ASP A 34 -1.95 0.01 1.26
CA ASP A 34 -3.37 0.23 0.95
C ASP A 34 -3.66 1.48 0.12
N PRO A 35 -3.17 1.57 -1.14
CA PRO A 35 -3.34 2.75 -1.98
C PRO A 35 -4.76 2.91 -2.58
N GLY A 36 -5.66 1.96 -2.39
CA GLY A 36 -7.00 2.01 -2.98
C GLY A 36 -7.91 3.11 -2.42
N PRO A 37 -9.04 3.37 -3.10
CA PRO A 37 -9.40 2.95 -4.46
C PRO A 37 -8.63 3.76 -5.53
N VAL A 38 -8.84 3.48 -6.82
CA VAL A 38 -8.23 4.24 -7.92
C VAL A 38 -8.81 5.65 -8.00
N ILE A 39 -8.07 6.63 -7.48
CA ILE A 39 -8.44 8.06 -7.52
C ILE A 39 -7.20 8.87 -7.88
N ALA A 40 -7.26 9.66 -8.95
CA ALA A 40 -6.11 10.41 -9.47
C ALA A 40 -5.51 11.40 -8.45
N ASP A 41 -6.36 12.10 -7.69
CA ASP A 41 -5.90 13.04 -6.64
C ASP A 41 -5.23 12.30 -5.48
N HIS A 42 -5.71 11.09 -5.16
CA HIS A 42 -5.12 10.25 -4.13
C HIS A 42 -3.74 9.73 -4.56
N GLU A 43 -3.63 9.23 -5.79
CA GLU A 43 -2.36 8.83 -6.38
C GLU A 43 -1.34 9.97 -6.38
N SER A 44 -1.78 11.17 -6.76
CA SER A 44 -0.95 12.39 -6.74
C SER A 44 -0.46 12.71 -5.31
N ALA A 45 -1.33 12.56 -4.30
CA ALA A 45 -0.97 12.76 -2.90
C ALA A 45 0.01 11.69 -2.38
N ILE A 46 -0.11 10.43 -2.83
CA ILE A 46 0.85 9.37 -2.52
C ILE A 46 2.21 9.67 -3.14
N HIS A 47 2.27 10.11 -4.41
CA HIS A 47 3.52 10.54 -5.04
C HIS A 47 4.16 11.72 -4.31
N ALA A 48 3.36 12.69 -3.87
CA ALA A 48 3.85 13.81 -3.06
C ALA A 48 4.42 13.35 -1.72
N ALA A 49 3.78 12.39 -1.06
CA ALA A 49 4.26 11.80 0.20
C ALA A 49 5.52 10.95 0.02
N LEU A 50 5.66 10.25 -1.12
CA LEU A 50 6.88 9.54 -1.50
C LEU A 50 8.05 10.51 -1.75
N GLY A 51 7.78 11.65 -2.38
CA GLY A 51 8.79 12.66 -2.68
C GLY A 51 9.96 12.09 -3.49
N ALA A 52 11.18 12.22 -2.98
CA ALA A 52 12.40 11.69 -3.60
C ALA A 52 12.83 10.33 -3.05
N MET A 53 12.01 9.69 -2.20
CA MET A 53 12.31 8.35 -1.67
C MET A 53 12.23 7.30 -2.78
N THR A 54 12.98 6.22 -2.62
CA THR A 54 12.97 5.05 -3.49
C THR A 54 11.87 4.10 -3.01
N PRO A 55 10.76 3.94 -3.75
CA PRO A 55 9.77 2.95 -3.40
C PRO A 55 10.38 1.55 -3.58
N VAL A 56 10.07 0.63 -2.68
CA VAL A 56 10.54 -0.77 -2.77
C VAL A 56 9.38 -1.77 -2.92
N ALA A 57 8.18 -1.40 -2.50
CA ALA A 57 6.98 -2.22 -2.65
C ALA A 57 5.70 -1.37 -2.55
N VAL A 58 4.63 -1.89 -3.12
CA VAL A 58 3.25 -1.53 -2.79
C VAL A 58 2.58 -2.74 -2.14
N ILE A 59 1.87 -2.56 -1.04
CA ILE A 59 1.25 -3.62 -0.27
C ILE A 59 -0.25 -3.35 -0.17
N ALA A 60 -1.07 -4.38 -0.36
CA ALA A 60 -2.48 -4.35 0.04
C ALA A 60 -2.71 -5.34 1.20
N THR A 61 -3.38 -4.87 2.25
CA THR A 61 -3.74 -5.67 3.43
C THR A 61 -4.74 -6.76 3.08
N HIS A 62 -5.75 -6.43 2.28
CA HIS A 62 -6.79 -7.34 1.81
C HIS A 62 -7.42 -6.82 0.52
N THR A 63 -8.34 -7.58 -0.07
CA THR A 63 -8.80 -7.40 -1.45
C THR A 63 -10.04 -6.51 -1.60
N HIS A 64 -10.44 -5.78 -0.57
CA HIS A 64 -11.62 -4.92 -0.67
C HIS A 64 -11.37 -3.71 -1.61
N PRO A 65 -12.43 -3.22 -2.27
CA PRO A 65 -12.33 -2.21 -3.33
C PRO A 65 -11.80 -0.85 -2.85
N ASP A 66 -11.87 -0.57 -1.56
CA ASP A 66 -11.34 0.64 -0.95
C ASP A 66 -9.84 0.53 -0.59
N HIS A 67 -9.21 -0.64 -0.72
CA HIS A 67 -7.79 -0.86 -0.37
C HIS A 67 -6.92 -1.30 -1.56
N ALA A 68 -7.38 -2.27 -2.34
CA ALA A 68 -6.54 -3.00 -3.29
C ALA A 68 -6.46 -2.46 -4.74
N PRO A 69 -7.52 -1.89 -5.34
CA PRO A 69 -7.56 -1.67 -6.80
C PRO A 69 -6.45 -0.77 -7.38
N MET A 70 -5.90 0.15 -6.59
CA MET A 70 -4.80 1.01 -7.04
C MET A 70 -3.42 0.39 -6.85
N ALA A 71 -3.30 -0.75 -6.16
CA ALA A 71 -2.02 -1.34 -5.81
C ALA A 71 -1.22 -1.79 -7.04
N ASN A 72 -1.84 -2.58 -7.93
CA ASN A 72 -1.22 -3.02 -9.18
C ASN A 72 -0.80 -1.86 -10.11
N PRO A 73 -1.68 -0.90 -10.47
CA PRO A 73 -1.29 0.20 -11.36
C PRO A 73 -0.26 1.14 -10.73
N LEU A 74 -0.33 1.41 -9.42
CA LEU A 74 0.68 2.21 -8.73
C LEU A 74 2.04 1.50 -8.72
N ALA A 75 2.08 0.21 -8.37
CA ALA A 75 3.31 -0.58 -8.38
C ALA A 75 3.96 -0.60 -9.78
N SER A 76 3.15 -0.79 -10.83
CA SER A 76 3.61 -0.74 -12.22
C SER A 76 4.23 0.61 -12.60
N ARG A 77 3.67 1.73 -12.15
CA ARG A 77 4.22 3.08 -12.42
C ARG A 77 5.49 3.36 -11.63
N LEU A 78 5.56 2.85 -10.40
CA LEU A 78 6.74 2.98 -9.54
C LEU A 78 7.86 1.99 -9.91
N GLY A 79 7.57 0.97 -10.72
CA GLY A 79 8.54 -0.06 -11.10
C GLY A 79 8.90 -1.01 -9.96
N VAL A 80 7.96 -1.28 -9.06
CA VAL A 80 8.15 -2.13 -7.87
C VAL A 80 7.15 -3.28 -7.85
N PRO A 81 7.38 -4.36 -7.08
CA PRO A 81 6.42 -5.43 -6.95
C PRO A 81 5.23 -5.00 -6.08
N VAL A 82 4.09 -5.61 -6.34
CA VAL A 82 2.92 -5.55 -5.44
C VAL A 82 2.86 -6.79 -4.55
N PHE A 83 2.59 -6.58 -3.26
CA PHE A 83 2.56 -7.61 -2.23
C PHE A 83 1.15 -7.71 -1.65
N GLY A 84 0.73 -8.91 -1.26
CA GLY A 84 -0.55 -9.14 -0.58
C GLY A 84 -0.76 -10.62 -0.25
N PHE A 85 -1.79 -10.96 0.52
CA PHE A 85 -2.05 -12.35 0.92
C PHE A 85 -2.56 -13.24 -0.23
N GLY A 86 -3.27 -12.67 -1.20
CA GLY A 86 -3.81 -13.42 -2.34
C GLY A 86 -4.56 -12.53 -3.34
N PRO A 87 -4.97 -13.08 -4.50
CA PRO A 87 -5.67 -12.33 -5.53
C PRO A 87 -7.09 -11.97 -5.11
N GLY A 88 -7.64 -10.92 -5.71
CA GLY A 88 -9.04 -10.52 -5.58
C GLY A 88 -9.51 -9.69 -6.76
N PRO A 89 -10.71 -9.09 -6.68
CA PRO A 89 -11.21 -8.19 -7.71
C PRO A 89 -10.22 -7.05 -7.96
N GLU A 90 -9.78 -6.88 -9.21
CA GLU A 90 -8.86 -5.81 -9.64
C GLU A 90 -7.51 -5.81 -8.90
N PHE A 91 -7.14 -6.93 -8.26
CA PHE A 91 -5.91 -7.07 -7.50
C PHE A 91 -5.25 -8.44 -7.70
N LEU A 92 -3.97 -8.44 -8.04
CA LEU A 92 -3.15 -9.65 -8.18
C LEU A 92 -1.74 -9.38 -7.63
N PRO A 93 -1.35 -9.93 -6.47
CA PRO A 93 -0.01 -9.71 -5.94
C PRO A 93 1.05 -10.44 -6.76
N ASP A 94 2.21 -9.81 -6.94
CA ASP A 94 3.42 -10.44 -7.49
C ASP A 94 4.09 -11.32 -6.42
N VAL A 95 4.00 -10.89 -5.16
CA VAL A 95 4.55 -11.58 -3.99
C VAL A 95 3.43 -11.88 -2.98
N VAL A 96 3.25 -13.16 -2.68
CA VAL A 96 2.31 -13.61 -1.66
C VAL A 96 2.93 -13.45 -0.27
N LEU A 97 2.28 -12.68 0.59
CA LEU A 97 2.64 -12.52 2.00
C LEU A 97 1.84 -13.49 2.87
N THR A 98 2.47 -14.57 3.32
CA THR A 98 1.89 -15.47 4.34
C THR A 98 2.15 -14.95 5.74
N ASP A 99 1.54 -15.57 6.76
CA ASP A 99 1.84 -15.26 8.16
C ASP A 99 3.35 -15.35 8.46
N GLY A 100 3.88 -14.35 9.16
CA GLY A 100 5.29 -14.23 9.48
C GLY A 100 6.21 -13.80 8.32
N ALA A 101 5.69 -13.59 7.11
CA ALA A 101 6.50 -13.09 5.99
C ALA A 101 7.02 -11.67 6.29
N GLU A 102 8.22 -11.37 5.82
CA GLU A 102 8.90 -10.10 6.11
C GLU A 102 9.07 -9.25 4.84
N VAL A 103 8.85 -7.93 4.99
CA VAL A 103 9.14 -6.92 3.97
C VAL A 103 10.09 -5.89 4.57
N SER A 104 11.28 -5.77 3.98
CA SER A 104 12.28 -4.80 4.41
C SER A 104 12.03 -3.42 3.79
N VAL A 105 12.24 -2.38 4.60
CA VAL A 105 12.33 -0.98 4.17
C VAL A 105 13.48 -0.34 4.93
N GLY A 106 14.59 -0.04 4.24
CA GLY A 106 15.83 0.41 4.87
C GLY A 106 16.33 -0.61 5.92
N SER A 107 16.42 -0.19 7.18
CA SER A 107 16.78 -1.06 8.31
C SER A 107 15.58 -1.63 9.06
N THR A 108 14.38 -1.21 8.68
CA THR A 108 13.12 -1.60 9.31
C THR A 108 12.54 -2.83 8.60
N VAL A 109 11.95 -3.75 9.36
CA VAL A 109 11.26 -4.93 8.83
C VAL A 109 9.78 -4.86 9.21
N LEU A 110 8.91 -4.99 8.21
CA LEU A 110 7.47 -5.15 8.39
C LEU A 110 7.15 -6.65 8.37
N THR A 111 6.53 -7.17 9.43
CA THR A 111 6.13 -8.58 9.51
C THR A 111 4.64 -8.70 9.22
N ALA A 112 4.29 -9.52 8.23
CA ALA A 112 2.91 -9.87 7.93
C ALA A 112 2.33 -10.72 9.07
N VAL A 113 1.15 -10.33 9.55
CA VAL A 113 0.37 -11.09 10.53
C VAL A 113 -0.95 -11.45 9.88
N HIS A 114 -1.22 -12.72 9.69
CA HIS A 114 -2.45 -13.16 9.04
C HIS A 114 -3.62 -13.09 10.03
N THR A 115 -4.53 -12.16 9.78
CA THR A 115 -5.69 -11.88 10.66
C THR A 115 -7.01 -12.11 9.91
N PRO A 116 -7.44 -13.37 9.68
CA PRO A 116 -8.72 -13.66 9.06
C PRO A 116 -9.88 -13.33 10.00
N GLY A 117 -11.01 -12.88 9.43
CA GLY A 117 -12.22 -12.51 10.18
C GLY A 117 -13.16 -11.67 9.34
#